data_AF-A0A3M1G6Z0-F1
#
_entry.id   AF-A0A3M1G6Z0-F1
#
_cell.length_a   1.000
_cell.length_b   1.000
_cell.length_c   1.000
_cell.angle_alpha   90.00
_cell.angle_beta   90.00
_cell.angle_gamma   90.00
#
_symmetry.space_group_name_H-M   'P 1'
#
loop_
_entity.id
_entity.type
_entity.pdbx_description
1 polymer ?
#
loop_
_entity_poly.entity_id
_entity_poly.type
_entity_poly.pdbx_seq_one_letter_code
_entity_poly.pdbx_strand_id
1 'polypeptide(L)'
;MQTVSVNGVIIEERCIAAETQNADADSAEGARAAAARALVIRTLLLQEAQRLQLQPAPRVFGDGVRETDEDALIRQLLDREITVPQADAATCRRYY
;
A
#
# COMPACT_ATOMS: atom_id res chain seq x y z
N MET A 1 -25.12 5.63 1.01
CA MET A 1 -23.68 5.32 1.12
C MET A 1 -23.18 4.96 -0.26
N GLN A 2 -22.08 5.56 -0.74
CA GLN A 2 -21.52 5.21 -2.06
C GLN A 2 -20.71 3.93 -1.96
N THR A 3 -20.98 2.98 -2.86
CA THR A 3 -20.20 1.75 -3.00
C THR A 3 -18.85 2.07 -3.64
N VAL A 4 -17.75 1.60 -3.03
CA VAL A 4 -16.40 1.73 -3.58
C VAL A 4 -16.03 0.44 -4.31
N SER A 5 -15.52 0.55 -5.55
CA SER A 5 -15.07 -0.59 -6.32
C SER A 5 -13.88 -0.23 -7.22
N VAL A 6 -13.06 -1.23 -7.55
CA VAL A 6 -11.88 -1.11 -8.41
C VAL A 6 -11.93 -2.20 -9.47
N ASN A 7 -12.09 -1.84 -10.74
CA ASN A 7 -12.16 -2.78 -11.86
C ASN A 7 -13.20 -3.90 -11.65
N GLY A 8 -14.35 -3.57 -11.06
CA GLY A 8 -15.43 -4.52 -10.77
C GLY A 8 -15.27 -5.29 -9.45
N VAL A 9 -14.15 -5.14 -8.73
CA VAL A 9 -13.96 -5.70 -7.39
C VAL A 9 -14.50 -4.71 -6.35
N ILE A 10 -15.47 -5.15 -5.55
CA ILE A 10 -16.07 -4.33 -4.49
C ILE A 10 -15.13 -4.26 -3.29
N ILE A 11 -14.90 -3.06 -2.76
CA ILE A 11 -14.26 -2.86 -1.47
C ILE A 11 -15.37 -2.79 -0.44
N GLU A 12 -15.48 -3.86 0.36
CA GLU A 12 -16.53 -3.99 1.37
C GLU A 12 -16.51 -2.85 2.38
N GLU A 13 -17.69 -2.38 2.76
CA GLU A 13 -17.88 -1.29 3.72
C GLU A 13 -17.19 -1.58 5.06
N ARG A 14 -17.25 -2.84 5.51
CA ARG A 14 -16.56 -3.29 6.74
C ARG A 14 -15.04 -3.12 6.68
N CYS A 15 -14.44 -3.26 5.50
CA CYS A 15 -13.01 -3.07 5.31
C CYS A 15 -12.66 -1.59 5.41
N ILE A 16 -13.46 -0.71 4.80
CA ILE A 16 -13.30 0.74 4.92
C ILE A 16 -13.44 1.16 6.38
N ALA A 17 -14.43 0.64 7.10
CA ALA A 17 -14.65 0.94 8.51
C ALA A 17 -13.48 0.49 9.40
N ALA A 18 -12.89 -0.69 9.14
CA ALA A 18 -11.71 -1.17 9.83
C ALA A 18 -10.50 -0.27 9.55
N GLU A 19 -10.26 0.06 8.28
CA GLU A 19 -9.14 0.92 7.87
C GLU A 19 -9.28 2.36 8.38
N THR A 20 -10.52 2.85 8.55
CA THR A 20 -10.79 4.19 9.11
C THR A 20 -10.22 4.33 10.52
N GLN A 21 -10.12 3.25 11.29
CA GLN A 21 -9.53 3.27 12.64
C GLN A 21 -8.02 3.54 12.62
N ASN A 22 -7.37 3.29 11.49
CA ASN A 22 -5.93 3.47 11.28
C ASN A 22 -5.59 4.78 10.53
N ALA A 23 -6.59 5.53 10.09
CA ALA A 23 -6.39 6.72 9.25
C ALA A 23 -6.18 7.98 10.11
N ASP A 24 -5.05 8.66 9.88
CA ASP A 24 -4.81 9.99 10.43
C ASP A 24 -5.62 11.05 9.66
N ALA A 25 -6.62 11.64 10.32
CA ALA A 25 -7.39 12.76 9.76
C ALA A 25 -8.07 13.60 10.85
N ASP A 26 -8.30 14.88 10.53
CA ASP A 26 -8.92 15.86 11.44
C ASP A 26 -10.44 15.69 11.61
N SER A 27 -11.06 14.76 10.87
CA SER A 27 -12.50 14.48 10.93
C SER A 27 -12.84 13.05 10.57
N ALA A 28 -13.97 12.54 11.07
CA ALA A 28 -14.44 11.19 10.75
C ALA A 28 -14.71 10.98 9.26
N GLU A 29 -15.27 11.99 8.58
CA GLU A 29 -15.49 11.94 7.14
C GLU A 29 -14.17 11.93 6.36
N GLY A 30 -13.19 12.73 6.80
CA GLY A 30 -11.83 12.72 6.25
C GLY A 30 -11.12 11.37 6.45
N ALA A 31 -11.19 10.81 7.66
CA ALA A 31 -10.60 9.51 7.99
C ALA A 31 -11.16 8.40 7.10
N ARG A 32 -12.48 8.39 6.91
CA ARG A 32 -13.17 7.44 6.03
C ARG A 32 -12.74 7.59 4.57
N ALA A 33 -12.67 8.83 4.08
CA ALA A 33 -12.24 9.09 2.70
C ALA A 33 -10.77 8.67 2.48
N ALA A 34 -9.91 8.92 3.46
CA ALA A 34 -8.51 8.48 3.44
C ALA A 34 -8.39 6.95 3.46
N ALA A 35 -9.14 6.27 4.32
CA ALA A 35 -9.21 4.81 4.40
C ALA A 35 -9.70 4.17 3.09
N ALA A 36 -10.79 4.69 2.53
CA ALA A 36 -11.29 4.21 1.24
C ALA A 36 -10.23 4.37 0.13
N ARG A 37 -9.53 5.52 0.10
CA ARG A 37 -8.45 5.78 -0.86
C ARG A 37 -7.28 4.82 -0.67
N ALA A 38 -6.87 4.56 0.57
CA ALA A 38 -5.79 3.62 0.87
C ALA A 38 -6.12 2.21 0.37
N LEU A 39 -7.35 1.73 0.61
CA LEU A 39 -7.81 0.43 0.12
C LEU A 39 -7.91 0.36 -1.40
N VAL A 40 -8.32 1.45 -2.07
CA VAL A 40 -8.31 1.54 -3.53
C VAL A 40 -6.88 1.40 -4.08
N ILE A 41 -5.93 2.14 -3.53
CA ILE A 41 -4.51 2.06 -3.93
C ILE A 41 -3.98 0.65 -3.70
N ARG A 42 -4.21 0.07 -2.52
CA ARG A 42 -3.81 -1.30 -2.19
C ARG A 42 -4.37 -2.31 -3.20
N THR A 43 -5.66 -2.19 -3.55
CA THR A 43 -6.30 -3.07 -4.53
C THR A 43 -5.67 -2.94 -5.92
N LEU A 44 -5.40 -1.72 -6.38
CA LEU A 44 -4.73 -1.48 -7.66
C LEU A 44 -3.33 -2.10 -7.70
N LEU A 45 -2.55 -1.94 -6.63
CA LEU A 45 -1.20 -2.53 -6.51
C LEU A 45 -1.26 -4.07 -6.54
N LEU A 46 -2.23 -4.68 -5.84
CA LEU A 46 -2.40 -6.13 -5.86
C LEU A 46 -2.84 -6.66 -7.23
N GLN A 47 -3.76 -5.97 -7.90
CA GLN A 47 -4.16 -6.30 -9.27
C GLN A 47 -2.97 -6.21 -10.24
N GLU A 48 -2.10 -5.22 -10.08
CA GLU A 48 -0.91 -5.07 -10.90
C GLU A 48 0.13 -6.17 -10.60
N ALA A 49 0.36 -6.49 -9.33
CA ALA A 49 1.23 -7.61 -8.95
C ALA A 49 0.75 -8.95 -9.53
N GLN A 50 -0.57 -9.17 -9.55
CA GLN A 50 -1.18 -10.33 -10.20
C GLN A 50 -1.02 -10.30 -11.71
N ARG A 51 -1.22 -9.14 -12.36
CA ARG A 51 -1.01 -8.96 -13.81
C ARG A 51 0.43 -9.31 -14.22
N LEU A 52 1.40 -8.97 -13.36
CA LEU A 52 2.81 -9.30 -13.53
C LEU A 52 3.19 -10.71 -13.05
N GLN A 53 2.22 -11.50 -12.57
CA GLN A 53 2.38 -12.88 -12.10
C GLN A 53 3.40 -13.04 -10.95
N LEU A 54 3.55 -12.02 -10.11
CA LEU A 54 4.41 -12.08 -8.94
C LEU A 54 3.89 -13.13 -7.94
N GLN A 55 4.82 -13.85 -7.31
CA GLN A 55 4.50 -14.80 -6.26
C GLN A 55 4.81 -14.18 -4.89
N PRO A 56 3.97 -14.36 -3.87
CA PRO A 56 4.29 -13.86 -2.53
C PRO A 56 5.60 -14.47 -2.02
N ALA A 57 6.54 -13.60 -1.62
CA ALA A 57 7.79 -13.97 -0.98
C ALA A 57 7.90 -13.21 0.36
N PRO A 58 7.08 -13.56 1.37
CA PRO A 58 7.01 -12.84 2.63
C PRO A 58 8.30 -12.98 3.43
N ARG A 59 8.72 -11.87 4.03
CA ARG A 59 9.87 -11.84 4.94
C ARG A 59 9.43 -12.13 6.38
N VAL A 60 10.37 -12.61 7.18
CA VAL A 60 10.22 -12.70 8.63
C VAL A 60 11.09 -11.61 9.24
N PHE A 61 10.47 -10.76 10.05
CA PHE A 61 11.14 -9.69 10.77
C PHE A 61 11.62 -10.17 12.14
N GLY A 62 12.22 -9.27 12.92
CA GLY A 62 12.52 -9.53 14.34
C GLY A 62 11.29 -10.05 15.09
N ASP A 63 11.52 -10.86 16.11
CA ASP A 63 10.48 -11.46 16.96
C ASP A 63 9.54 -12.45 16.24
N GLY A 64 9.93 -12.94 15.06
CA GLY A 64 9.19 -13.97 14.32
C GLY A 64 7.93 -13.45 13.60
N VAL A 65 7.76 -12.12 13.54
CA VAL A 65 6.64 -11.49 12.81
C VAL A 65 6.81 -11.74 11.31
N ARG A 66 5.83 -12.40 10.69
CA ARG A 66 5.82 -12.69 9.25
C ARG A 66 5.02 -11.64 8.51
N GLU A 67 5.59 -11.10 7.43
CA GLU A 67 4.91 -10.25 6.46
C GLU A 67 3.68 -10.96 5.87
N THR A 68 2.60 -10.23 5.59
CA THR A 68 1.46 -10.81 4.88
C THR A 68 1.81 -11.05 3.41
N ASP A 69 1.11 -11.98 2.76
CA ASP A 69 1.37 -12.30 1.36
C ASP A 69 1.07 -11.11 0.44
N GLU A 70 0.03 -10.35 0.77
CA GLU A 70 -0.35 -9.13 0.06
C GLU A 70 0.70 -8.03 0.21
N ASP A 71 1.22 -7.81 1.41
CA ASP A 71 2.29 -6.81 1.63
C ASP A 71 3.58 -7.24 0.93
N ALA A 72 3.89 -8.53 0.93
CA ALA A 72 5.04 -9.08 0.20
C ALA A 72 4.92 -8.88 -1.31
N LEU A 73 3.71 -9.01 -1.88
CA LEU A 73 3.46 -8.73 -3.30
C LEU A 73 3.62 -7.24 -3.61
N ILE A 74 3.05 -6.36 -2.79
CA ILE A 74 3.16 -4.91 -2.96
C ILE A 74 4.62 -4.48 -2.87
N ARG A 75 5.37 -4.94 -1.87
CA ARG A 75 6.81 -4.67 -1.74
C ARG A 75 7.58 -5.08 -2.99
N GLN A 76 7.35 -6.30 -3.48
CA GLN A 76 8.02 -6.79 -4.70
C GLN A 76 7.67 -5.96 -5.95
N LEU A 77 6.41 -5.51 -6.07
CA LEU A 77 6.00 -4.63 -7.15
C LEU A 77 6.75 -3.28 -7.07
N LEU A 78 6.80 -2.67 -5.88
CA LEU A 78 7.48 -1.39 -5.67
C LEU A 78 8.99 -1.52 -5.91
N ASP A 79 9.63 -2.57 -5.38
CA ASP A 79 11.06 -2.85 -5.58
C ASP A 79 11.41 -3.01 -7.08
N ARG A 80 10.47 -3.52 -7.88
CA ARG A 80 10.64 -3.72 -9.32
C ARG A 80 10.43 -2.45 -10.14
N GLU A 81 9.37 -1.70 -9.84
CA GLU A 81 8.90 -0.59 -10.69
C GLU A 81 9.45 0.78 -10.24
N ILE A 82 9.89 0.93 -8.98
CA ILE A 82 10.49 2.17 -8.47
C ILE A 82 12.00 2.16 -8.65
N THR A 83 12.51 3.10 -9.46
CA THR A 83 13.95 3.37 -9.55
C THR A 83 14.33 4.46 -8.55
N VAL A 84 15.17 4.11 -7.57
CA VAL A 84 15.69 5.08 -6.59
C VAL A 84 17.02 5.67 -7.10
N PRO A 85 17.10 6.98 -7.37
CA PRO A 85 18.35 7.61 -7.80
C PRO A 85 19.38 7.61 -6.66
N GLN A 86 20.65 7.40 -7.00
CA GLN A 86 21.76 7.54 -6.05
C GLN A 86 22.14 9.02 -5.93
N ALA A 87 22.26 9.52 -4.70
CA ALA A 87 22.75 10.88 -4.47
C ALA A 87 24.24 10.97 -4.84
N ASP A 88 24.62 12.01 -5.58
CA ASP A 88 26.03 12.28 -5.88
C ASP A 88 26.73 12.99 -4.70
N ALA A 89 28.06 12.97 -4.71
CA ALA A 89 28.84 13.57 -3.63
C ALA A 89 28.61 15.09 -3.48
N ALA A 90 28.22 15.79 -4.55
CA ALA A 90 27.89 17.21 -4.50
C ALA A 90 26.56 17.46 -3.76
N THR A 91 25.57 16.62 -4.00
CA THR A 91 24.25 16.63 -3.34
C THR A 91 24.38 16.30 -1.86
N CYS A 92 25.17 15.27 -1.52
CA CYS A 92 25.46 14.93 -0.12
C CYS A 92 26.13 16.09 0.63
N ARG A 93 27.11 16.77 0.02
CA ARG A 93 27.78 17.95 0.61
C ARG A 93 26.89 19.19 0.74
N ARG A 94 25.79 19.29 -0.02
CA ARG A 94 24.88 20.45 0.07
C ARG A 94 23.95 20.37 1.29
N TYR A 95 23.68 19.16 1.76
CA TYR A 95 22.76 18.90 2.87
C TYR A 95 23.46 18.76 4.23
N TYR A 96 24.77 18.50 4.26
CA TYR A 96 25.60 18.49 5.47
C TYR A 96 26.26 19.85 5.67
#